data_AF-A0A6B3SHL7-F1
#
_entry.id   AF-A0A6B3SHL7-F1
#
_cell.length_a   1.000
_cell.length_b   1.000
_cell.length_c   1.000
_cell.angle_alpha   90.00
_cell.angle_beta   90.00
_cell.angle_gamma   90.00
#
_symmetry.space_group_name_H-M   'P 1'
#
loop_
_entity.id
_entity.type
_entity.pdbx_description
1 polymer ?
#
loop_
_entity_poly.entity_id
_entity_poly.type
_entity_poly.pdbx_seq_one_letter_code
_entity_poly.pdbx_strand_id
1 'polypeptide(L)'
;MSKVAQFIDARIGELNKLQTQIAHEVGFNKPNMITMIKQGKTKLPLDKVGLMAKALECNPSDLLRLCLMEYDLETWKAIEPYLGAFLSAEEVMLVHAMRTRSVAPLENVLNMAQCEKLDEFLTLLAPPQVDSPQRNQT
;
A
#
# COMPACT_ATOMS: atom_id res chain seq x y z
N MET A 1 -8.79 -21.72 -2.41
CA MET A 1 -9.42 -20.39 -2.41
C MET A 1 -8.34 -19.38 -2.80
N SER A 2 -8.64 -18.39 -3.65
CA SER A 2 -7.68 -17.34 -4.08
C SER A 2 -7.05 -16.64 -2.87
N LYS A 3 -5.75 -16.27 -2.93
CA LYS A 3 -5.09 -15.51 -1.85
C LYS A 3 -5.67 -14.10 -1.77
N VAL A 4 -5.92 -13.47 -2.91
CA VAL A 4 -6.63 -12.19 -3.00
C VAL A 4 -8.02 -12.30 -2.35
N ALA A 5 -8.77 -13.36 -2.66
CA ALA A 5 -10.10 -13.57 -2.09
C ALA A 5 -10.06 -13.74 -0.57
N GLN A 6 -9.10 -14.49 -0.04
CA GLN A 6 -8.90 -14.66 1.40
C GLN A 6 -8.54 -13.33 2.09
N PHE A 7 -7.64 -12.55 1.50
CA PHE A 7 -7.28 -11.23 2.01
C PHE A 7 -8.49 -10.29 2.06
N ILE A 8 -9.27 -10.24 0.97
CA ILE A 8 -10.47 -9.40 0.89
C ILE A 8 -11.53 -9.87 1.89
N ASP A 9 -11.77 -11.18 2.03
CA ASP A 9 -12.76 -11.72 2.97
C ASP A 9 -12.39 -11.41 4.43
N ALA A 10 -11.11 -11.60 4.79
CA ALA A 10 -10.58 -11.25 6.10
C ALA A 10 -10.74 -9.75 6.38
N ARG A 11 -10.35 -8.89 5.43
CA ARG A 11 -10.43 -7.44 5.61
C ARG A 11 -11.88 -6.95 5.71
N ILE A 12 -12.79 -7.53 4.95
CA ILE A 12 -14.23 -7.26 5.10
C ILE A 12 -14.73 -7.69 6.47
N GLY A 13 -14.26 -8.81 7.02
CA GLY A 13 -14.64 -9.29 8.35
C GLY A 13 -14.13 -8.41 9.50
N GLU A 14 -12.98 -7.76 9.32
CA GLU A 14 -12.42 -6.78 10.27
C GLU A 14 -13.15 -5.44 10.25
N LEU A 15 -13.73 -5.09 9.09
CA LEU A 15 -14.47 -3.85 8.91
C LEU A 15 -15.95 -4.05 9.23
N ASN A 16 -16.52 -3.17 10.06
CA ASN A 16 -17.96 -3.14 10.29
C ASN A 16 -18.72 -2.47 9.13
N LYS A 17 -18.39 -2.82 7.87
CA LYS A 17 -19.01 -2.27 6.65
C LYS A 17 -19.87 -3.32 5.95
N LEU A 18 -21.01 -2.87 5.41
CA LEU A 18 -21.87 -3.74 4.60
C LEU A 18 -21.24 -3.99 3.22
N GLN A 19 -21.34 -5.22 2.71
CA GLN A 19 -20.85 -5.55 1.35
C GLN A 19 -21.49 -4.67 0.26
N THR A 20 -22.74 -4.26 0.44
CA THR A 20 -23.44 -3.33 -0.46
C THR A 20 -22.83 -1.93 -0.45
N GLN A 21 -22.39 -1.47 0.71
CA GLN A 21 -21.67 -0.20 0.84
C GLN A 21 -20.32 -0.28 0.12
N ILE A 22 -19.55 -1.34 0.35
CA ILE A 22 -18.27 -1.56 -0.35
C ILE A 22 -18.48 -1.64 -1.87
N ALA A 23 -19.53 -2.33 -2.33
CA ALA A 23 -19.86 -2.42 -3.75
C ALA A 23 -20.11 -1.04 -4.36
N HIS A 24 -20.83 -0.17 -3.65
CA HIS A 24 -21.10 1.20 -4.07
C HIS A 24 -19.81 2.06 -4.09
N GLU A 25 -18.98 1.98 -3.05
CA GLU A 25 -17.71 2.72 -2.96
C GLU A 25 -16.73 2.36 -4.09
N VAL A 26 -16.71 1.09 -4.51
CA VAL A 26 -15.88 0.60 -5.63
C VAL A 26 -16.51 0.88 -7.01
N GLY A 27 -17.80 1.21 -7.04
CA GLY A 27 -18.56 1.45 -8.26
C GLY A 27 -18.87 0.17 -9.02
N PHE A 28 -19.24 -0.90 -8.31
CA PHE A 28 -19.80 -2.11 -8.92
C PHE A 28 -21.30 -1.94 -9.16
N ASN A 29 -21.73 -2.10 -10.41
CA ASN A 29 -23.15 -2.04 -10.79
C ASN A 29 -24.00 -3.15 -10.14
N LYS A 30 -23.40 -4.31 -9.87
CA LYS A 30 -24.07 -5.46 -9.28
C LYS A 30 -23.64 -5.62 -7.81
N PRO A 31 -24.57 -5.58 -6.83
CA PRO A 31 -24.25 -5.70 -5.42
C PRO A 31 -23.54 -7.01 -5.04
N ASN A 32 -23.76 -8.09 -5.81
CA ASN A 32 -23.17 -9.41 -5.55
C ASN A 32 -21.69 -9.52 -5.96
N MET A 33 -21.10 -8.50 -6.58
CA MET A 33 -19.70 -8.55 -7.01
C MET A 33 -18.73 -8.77 -5.85
N ILE A 34 -18.95 -8.10 -4.72
CA ILE A 34 -18.11 -8.26 -3.52
C ILE A 34 -18.15 -9.70 -3.02
N THR A 35 -19.33 -10.32 -2.99
CA THR A 35 -19.50 -11.72 -2.61
C THR A 35 -18.77 -12.66 -3.58
N MET A 36 -18.85 -12.42 -4.88
CA MET A 36 -18.14 -13.26 -5.86
C MET A 36 -16.62 -13.12 -5.76
N ILE A 37 -16.12 -11.90 -5.51
CA ILE A 37 -14.69 -11.63 -5.34
C ILE A 37 -14.15 -12.30 -4.07
N LYS A 38 -14.81 -12.11 -2.92
CA LYS A 38 -14.35 -12.68 -1.63
C LYS A 38 -14.45 -14.21 -1.59
N GLN A 39 -15.35 -14.81 -2.39
CA GLN A 39 -15.42 -16.26 -2.60
C GLN A 39 -14.39 -16.78 -3.61
N GLY A 40 -13.66 -15.90 -4.30
CA GLY A 40 -12.72 -16.25 -5.36
C GLY A 40 -13.37 -16.74 -6.65
N LYS A 41 -14.68 -16.50 -6.84
CA LYS A 41 -15.41 -16.83 -8.07
C LYS A 41 -15.13 -15.84 -9.21
N THR A 42 -14.67 -14.63 -8.87
CA THR A 42 -14.30 -13.60 -9.84
C THR A 42 -13.06 -12.86 -9.34
N LYS A 43 -12.13 -12.55 -10.26
CA LYS A 43 -10.96 -11.74 -9.93
C LYS A 43 -11.38 -10.30 -9.63
N LEU A 44 -10.64 -9.63 -8.74
CA LEU A 44 -10.76 -8.18 -8.58
C LEU A 44 -10.24 -7.51 -9.87
N PRO A 45 -11.02 -6.67 -10.57
CA PRO A 45 -10.51 -5.93 -11.72
C PRO A 45 -9.37 -5.00 -11.31
N LEU A 46 -8.27 -5.00 -12.07
CA LEU A 46 -7.07 -4.23 -11.73
C LEU A 46 -7.31 -2.71 -11.71
N ASP A 47 -8.21 -2.21 -12.57
CA ASP A 47 -8.67 -0.82 -12.61
C ASP A 47 -9.46 -0.40 -11.35
N LYS A 48 -9.96 -1.38 -10.58
CA LYS A 48 -10.71 -1.16 -9.34
C LYS A 48 -9.89 -1.33 -8.08
N VAL A 49 -8.62 -1.73 -8.17
CA VAL A 49 -7.76 -1.99 -7.00
C VAL A 49 -7.65 -0.78 -6.08
N GLY A 50 -7.44 0.42 -6.63
CA GLY A 50 -7.33 1.63 -5.82
C GLY A 50 -8.61 1.96 -5.05
N LEU A 51 -9.77 1.83 -5.71
CA LEU A 51 -11.08 2.06 -5.06
C LEU A 51 -11.38 0.98 -4.02
N MET A 52 -11.04 -0.27 -4.31
CA MET A 52 -11.18 -1.38 -3.37
C MET A 52 -10.30 -1.18 -2.14
N ALA A 53 -9.03 -0.80 -2.32
CA ALA A 53 -8.12 -0.53 -1.21
C ALA A 53 -8.62 0.61 -0.31
N LYS A 54 -9.19 1.66 -0.91
CA LYS A 54 -9.84 2.74 -0.16
C LYS A 54 -11.05 2.24 0.63
N ALA A 55 -11.92 1.46 0.01
CA ALA A 55 -13.11 0.91 0.68
C ALA A 55 -12.74 -0.03 1.84
N LEU A 56 -11.68 -0.81 1.64
CA LEU A 56 -11.12 -1.77 2.59
C LEU A 56 -10.10 -1.17 3.57
N GLU A 57 -9.86 0.15 3.52
CA GLU A 57 -8.91 0.85 4.39
C GLU A 57 -7.56 0.12 4.49
N CYS A 58 -7.00 -0.23 3.32
CA CYS A 58 -5.71 -0.91 3.21
C CYS A 58 -4.81 -0.24 2.17
N ASN A 59 -3.53 -0.60 2.16
CA ASN A 59 -2.57 -0.03 1.23
C ASN A 59 -2.85 -0.53 -0.21
N PRO A 60 -3.12 0.37 -1.18
CA PRO A 60 -3.39 -0.03 -2.57
C PRO A 60 -2.23 -0.75 -3.24
N SER A 61 -0.99 -0.41 -2.86
CA SER A 61 0.23 -1.03 -3.38
C SER A 61 0.33 -2.50 -3.00
N ASP A 62 0.04 -2.82 -1.74
CA ASP A 62 0.06 -4.20 -1.25
C ASP A 62 -1.05 -5.03 -1.90
N LEU A 63 -2.24 -4.45 -2.07
CA LEU A 63 -3.35 -5.11 -2.76
C LEU A 63 -3.05 -5.34 -4.24
N LEU A 64 -2.45 -4.35 -4.93
CA LEU A 64 -2.05 -4.48 -6.33
C LEU A 64 -1.00 -5.56 -6.52
N ARG A 65 0.03 -5.57 -5.66
CA ARG A 65 1.07 -6.61 -5.64
C ARG A 65 0.45 -7.99 -5.47
N LEU A 66 -0.44 -8.16 -4.49
CA LEU A 66 -1.13 -9.43 -4.26
C LEU A 66 -1.95 -9.86 -5.48
N CYS A 67 -2.66 -8.92 -6.12
CA CYS A 67 -3.43 -9.19 -7.32
C CYS A 67 -2.53 -9.65 -8.48
N LEU A 68 -1.45 -8.93 -8.78
CA LEU A 68 -0.58 -9.26 -9.91
C LEU A 68 0.20 -10.56 -9.66
N MET A 69 0.72 -10.77 -8.45
CA MET A 69 1.39 -12.04 -8.09
C MET A 69 0.49 -13.27 -8.31
N GLU A 70 -0.82 -13.14 -8.11
CA GLU A 70 -1.78 -14.24 -8.32
C GLU A 70 -2.32 -14.29 -9.75
N TYR A 71 -2.58 -13.14 -10.38
CA TYR A 71 -3.30 -13.07 -11.65
C TYR A 71 -2.38 -13.18 -12.85
N ASP A 72 -1.18 -12.61 -12.77
CA ASP A 72 -0.18 -12.55 -13.82
C ASP A 72 1.23 -12.29 -13.24
N LEU A 73 1.87 -13.38 -12.83
CA LEU A 73 3.19 -13.35 -12.20
C LEU A 73 4.28 -12.80 -13.14
N GLU A 74 4.16 -13.03 -14.45
CA GLU A 74 5.17 -12.59 -15.41
C GLU A 74 5.09 -11.07 -15.63
N THR A 75 3.88 -10.51 -15.73
CA THR A 75 3.69 -9.06 -15.71
C THR A 75 4.25 -8.45 -14.43
N TRP A 76 3.98 -9.05 -13.25
CA TRP A 76 4.54 -8.57 -11.99
C TRP A 76 6.08 -8.52 -12.01
N LYS A 77 6.73 -9.63 -12.37
CA LYS A 77 8.21 -9.71 -12.46
C LYS A 77 8.80 -8.70 -13.43
N ALA A 78 8.08 -8.40 -14.51
CA ALA A 78 8.53 -7.44 -15.51
C ALA A 78 8.48 -5.99 -14.99
N ILE A 79 7.54 -5.64 -14.10
CA ILE A 79 7.35 -4.27 -13.64
C ILE A 79 7.92 -3.98 -12.25
N GLU A 80 7.99 -4.98 -11.36
CA GLU A 80 8.46 -4.82 -9.96
C GLU A 80 9.83 -4.12 -9.86
N PRO A 81 10.84 -4.44 -10.70
CA PRO A 81 12.15 -3.76 -10.64
C PRO A 81 12.09 -2.25 -10.94
N TYR A 82 11.04 -1.78 -11.62
CA TYR A 82 10.88 -0.38 -12.05
C TYR A 82 9.90 0.41 -11.19
N LEU A 83 9.08 -0.23 -10.35
CA LEU A 83 8.07 0.44 -9.54
C LEU A 83 8.64 1.20 -8.33
N GLY A 84 9.90 0.97 -7.96
CA GLY A 84 10.53 1.55 -6.77
C GLY A 84 9.94 1.02 -5.46
N ALA A 85 10.32 1.60 -4.32
CA ALA A 85 9.66 1.32 -3.06
C ALA A 85 8.20 1.81 -3.13
N PHE A 86 7.26 1.03 -2.60
CA PHE A 86 5.85 1.44 -2.52
C PHE A 86 5.67 2.55 -1.50
N LEU A 87 5.84 3.78 -1.96
CA LEU A 87 5.73 4.97 -1.14
C LEU A 87 4.27 5.23 -0.75
N SER A 88 4.04 5.58 0.52
CA SER A 88 2.77 6.12 1.00
C SER A 88 2.45 7.44 0.30
N ALA A 89 1.19 7.90 0.37
CA ALA A 89 0.80 9.18 -0.22
C ALA A 89 1.65 10.35 0.33
N GLU A 90 1.95 10.30 1.62
CA GLU A 90 2.78 11.27 2.33
C GLU A 90 4.24 11.23 1.86
N GLU A 91 4.81 10.02 1.71
CA GLU A 91 6.17 9.83 1.20
C GLU A 91 6.31 10.29 -0.26
N VAL A 92 5.28 10.05 -1.08
CA VAL A 92 5.22 10.57 -2.45
C VAL A 92 5.26 12.10 -2.46
N MET A 93 4.55 12.77 -1.54
CA MET A 93 4.62 14.23 -1.45
C MET A 93 6.02 14.72 -1.11
N LEU A 94 6.71 14.07 -0.19
CA LEU A 94 8.09 14.41 0.18
C LEU A 94 9.03 14.26 -1.02
N VAL A 95 8.98 13.12 -1.70
CA VAL A 95 9.78 12.86 -2.91
C VAL A 95 9.47 13.87 -4.01
N HIS A 96 8.19 14.22 -4.20
CA HIS A 96 7.80 15.22 -5.19
C HIS A 96 8.33 16.61 -4.84
N ALA A 97 8.19 17.05 -3.58
CA ALA A 97 8.69 18.33 -3.11
C ALA A 97 10.22 18.44 -3.29
N MET A 98 10.95 17.36 -3.03
CA MET A 98 12.40 17.30 -3.27
C MET A 98 12.73 17.41 -4.76
N ARG A 99 12.07 16.63 -5.63
CA ARG A 99 12.32 16.65 -7.09
C ARG A 99 12.03 18.00 -7.73
N THR A 100 10.96 18.69 -7.31
CA THR A 100 10.58 19.99 -7.86
C THR A 100 11.54 21.12 -7.46
N ARG A 101 12.22 20.98 -6.32
CA ARG A 101 13.20 21.97 -5.83
C ARG A 101 14.63 21.65 -6.24
N SER A 102 14.93 20.38 -6.52
CA SER A 102 16.27 19.92 -6.91
C SER A 102 16.47 20.07 -8.42
N VAL A 103 17.40 20.93 -8.82
CA VAL A 103 17.74 21.16 -10.25
C VAL A 103 18.69 20.07 -10.79
N ALA A 104 19.34 19.31 -9.90
CA ALA A 104 20.25 18.22 -10.23
C ALA A 104 19.91 16.95 -9.42
N PRO A 105 20.44 15.76 -9.79
CA PRO A 105 20.33 14.55 -8.99
C PRO A 105 20.78 14.79 -7.54
N LEU A 106 20.07 14.24 -6.55
CA LEU A 106 20.30 14.53 -5.12
C LEU A 106 21.75 14.27 -4.67
N GLU A 107 22.39 13.26 -5.24
CA GLU A 107 23.82 12.94 -5.06
C GLU A 107 24.77 14.08 -5.42
N ASN A 108 24.34 15.01 -6.28
CA ASN A 108 25.11 16.19 -6.70
C ASN A 108 24.68 17.47 -5.98
N VAL A 109 23.58 17.42 -5.21
CA VAL A 109 23.01 18.58 -4.50
C VAL A 109 23.36 18.55 -3.02
N LEU A 110 23.48 17.36 -2.42
CA LEU A 110 23.76 17.21 -1.00
C LEU A 110 25.27 17.23 -0.73
N ASN A 111 25.74 18.23 0.01
CA ASN A 111 27.05 18.25 0.64
C ASN A 111 27.00 17.70 2.07
N MET A 112 28.17 17.50 2.69
CA MET A 112 28.28 16.89 4.03
C MET A 112 27.40 17.60 5.08
N ALA A 113 27.37 18.93 5.09
CA ALA A 113 26.59 19.70 6.05
C ALA A 113 25.07 19.57 5.83
N GLN A 114 24.62 19.36 4.58
CA GLN A 114 23.22 19.11 4.29
C GLN A 114 22.81 17.67 4.65
N CYS A 115 23.71 16.71 4.45
CA CYS A 115 23.51 15.34 4.92
C CYS A 115 23.36 15.29 6.44
N GLU A 116 24.20 16.00 7.20
CA GLU A 116 24.08 16.09 8.66
C GLU A 116 22.72 16.64 9.12
N LYS A 117 22.24 17.73 8.49
CA LYS A 117 20.93 18.31 8.82
C LYS A 117 19.77 17.38 8.45
N LEU A 118 19.90 16.65 7.35
CA LEU A 118 18.91 15.65 6.97
C LEU A 118 18.89 14.50 7.97
N ASP A 119 20.05 14.03 8.43
CA ASP A 119 20.16 12.96 9.42
C ASP A 119 19.60 13.37 10.79
N GLU A 120 19.85 14.61 11.22
CA GLU A 120 19.23 15.21 12.41
C GLU A 120 17.71 15.23 12.28
N PHE A 121 17.19 15.71 11.14
CA PHE A 121 15.75 15.74 10.88
C PHE A 121 15.12 14.34 10.87
N LEU A 122 15.77 13.35 10.24
CA LEU A 122 15.29 11.97 10.19
C LEU A 122 15.30 11.34 11.59
N THR A 123 16.32 11.65 12.40
CA THR A 123 16.38 11.20 13.80
C THR A 123 15.24 11.77 14.63
N LEU A 124 14.83 13.02 14.39
CA LEU A 124 13.67 13.62 15.06
C LEU A 124 12.33 13.00 14.64
N LEU A 125 12.24 12.45 13.43
CA LEU A 125 11.06 11.74 12.94
C LEU A 125 11.00 10.28 13.42
N ALA A 126 12.11 9.72 13.91
CA ALA A 126 12.11 8.36 14.44
C ALA A 126 11.16 8.27 15.64
N PRO A 127 10.25 7.28 15.67
CA PRO A 127 9.37 7.10 16.83
C PRO A 127 10.23 6.87 18.09
N PRO A 128 9.79 7.34 19.27
CA PRO A 128 10.49 7.04 20.52
C PRO A 128 10.64 5.52 20.63
N GLN A 129 11.86 5.07 20.94
CA GLN A 129 12.16 3.66 21.19
C GLN A 129 11.13 3.13 22.20
N VAL A 130 10.17 2.32 21.74
CA VAL A 130 9.25 1.63 22.63
C VAL A 130 10.06 0.51 23.26
N ASP A 131 10.59 0.76 24.45
CA ASP A 131 11.17 -0.28 25.30
C ASP A 131 10.13 -1.40 25.40
N SER A 132 10.42 -2.52 24.73
CA SER A 132 9.58 -3.70 24.84
C SER A 132 9.67 -4.18 26.29
N PRO A 133 8.56 -4.28 27.05
CA PRO A 133 8.61 -4.82 28.39
C PRO A 133 9.16 -6.24 28.30
N GLN A 134 10.25 -6.48 29.04
CA GLN A 134 10.83 -7.80 29.24
C GLN A 134 9.69 -8.78 29.55
N ARG A 135 9.49 -9.77 28.67
CA ARG A 135 8.68 -10.94 28.99
C ARG A 135 9.31 -11.59 30.22
N ASN A 136 8.75 -11.28 31.39
CA ASN A 136 8.98 -12.05 32.59
C ASN A 136 8.61 -13.50 32.29
N GLN A 137 9.63 -14.34 32.27
CA GLN A 137 9.49 -15.78 32.31
C GLN A 137 8.93 -16.14 33.69
N THR A 138 7.72 -16.69 33.72
CA THR A 138 7.25 -17.59 34.79
C THR A 138 6.56 -18.77 34.15
#